data_AF-A0A7K2JZ56-F1
#
_entry.id   AF-A0A7K2JZ56-F1
#
_cell.length_a   1.000
_cell.length_b   1.000
_cell.length_c   1.000
_cell.angle_alpha   90.00
_cell.angle_beta   90.00
_cell.angle_gamma   90.00
#
_symmetry.space_group_name_H-M   'P 1'
#
loop_
_entity.id
_entity.type
_entity.pdbx_description
1 polymer ?
#
loop_
_entity_poly.entity_id
_entity_poly.type
_entity_poly.pdbx_seq_one_letter_code
_entity_poly.pdbx_strand_id
1 'polypeptide(L)'
;MDVRRADERYPGGDAAAGIVSRHAFSFGPHYDPGNLRFGALIACNEERLAPGAGFDEHPHSHTEIVTWVVEGELTHRDSAGHETLV
;
A
#
# COMPACT_ATOMS: atom_id res chain seq x y z
N MET A 1 24.18 -8.38 0.52
CA MET A 1 22.85 -8.62 -0.06
C MET A 1 21.91 -8.86 1.09
N ASP A 2 20.82 -8.12 1.17
CA ASP A 2 19.76 -8.33 2.15
C ASP A 2 18.55 -8.95 1.43
N VAL A 3 17.90 -9.94 2.04
CA VAL A 3 16.76 -10.64 1.48
C VAL A 3 15.65 -10.62 2.52
N ARG A 4 14.51 -10.06 2.13
CA ARG A 4 13.31 -10.04 2.98
C ARG A 4 12.24 -10.90 2.35
N ARG A 5 11.87 -11.96 3.05
CA ARG A 5 10.91 -12.93 2.52
C ARG A 5 9.49 -12.39 2.64
N ALA A 6 8.62 -12.83 1.74
CA ALA A 6 7.27 -12.30 1.63
C ALA A 6 6.42 -12.56 2.88
N ASP A 7 6.67 -13.68 3.57
CA ASP A 7 6.06 -14.14 4.82
C ASP A 7 6.65 -13.50 6.09
N GLU A 8 7.81 -12.86 5.97
CA GLU A 8 8.43 -12.08 7.05
C GLU A 8 8.01 -10.59 7.04
N ARG A 9 7.38 -10.13 5.94
CA ARG A 9 6.84 -8.76 5.84
C ARG A 9 5.70 -8.56 6.84
N TYR A 10 5.63 -7.36 7.43
CA TYR A 10 4.62 -7.07 8.43
C TYR A 10 3.20 -7.17 7.83
N PRO A 11 2.32 -8.01 8.39
CA PRO A 11 0.93 -8.09 7.97
C PRO A 11 0.14 -6.90 8.53
N GLY A 12 -0.54 -6.17 7.66
CA GLY A 12 -1.40 -5.04 8.00
C GLY A 12 -2.75 -5.10 7.30
N GLY A 13 -3.43 -3.96 7.24
CA GLY A 13 -4.77 -3.82 6.69
C GLY A 13 -5.87 -3.93 7.75
N ASP A 14 -7.11 -4.00 7.27
CA ASP A 14 -8.32 -4.20 8.06
C ASP A 14 -9.11 -5.35 7.44
N ALA A 15 -8.97 -6.54 8.03
CA ALA A 15 -9.63 -7.73 7.53
C ALA A 15 -11.17 -7.64 7.60
N ALA A 16 -11.73 -6.85 8.53
CA ALA A 16 -13.17 -6.64 8.61
C ALA A 16 -13.67 -5.75 7.47
N ALA A 17 -12.85 -4.82 6.99
CA ALA A 17 -13.08 -4.02 5.79
C ALA A 17 -12.66 -4.75 4.49
N GLY A 18 -12.17 -5.98 4.57
CA GLY A 18 -11.74 -6.75 3.38
C GLY A 18 -10.38 -6.33 2.82
N ILE A 19 -9.52 -5.73 3.64
CA ILE A 19 -8.20 -5.24 3.27
C ILE A 19 -7.13 -6.10 3.95
N VAL A 20 -6.28 -6.75 3.17
CA VAL A 20 -5.09 -7.44 3.67
C VAL A 20 -3.86 -6.84 3.03
N SER A 21 -2.92 -6.37 3.85
CA SER A 21 -1.70 -5.72 3.38
C SER A 21 -0.44 -6.43 3.87
N ARG A 22 0.64 -6.35 3.10
CA ARG A 22 1.99 -6.74 3.55
C ARG A 22 2.98 -5.61 3.26
N HIS A 23 3.59 -5.07 4.31
CA HIS A 23 4.51 -3.93 4.21
C HIS A 23 5.97 -4.37 4.16
N ALA A 24 6.72 -3.90 3.15
CA ALA A 24 8.15 -4.18 3.06
C ALA A 24 9.01 -3.24 3.92
N PHE A 25 8.49 -2.06 4.26
CA PHE A 25 9.10 -1.03 5.09
C PHE A 25 8.19 -0.68 6.28
N SER A 26 8.70 0.11 7.21
CA SER A 26 7.90 0.76 8.24
C SER A 26 6.77 1.58 7.61
N PHE A 27 5.53 1.31 8.01
CA PHE A 27 4.34 1.96 7.44
C PHE A 27 3.17 1.92 8.43
N GLY A 28 2.40 3.01 8.48
CA GLY A 28 1.26 3.15 9.38
C GLY A 28 1.64 2.89 10.84
N PRO A 29 0.95 1.97 11.56
CA PRO A 29 1.27 1.66 12.96
C PRO A 29 2.52 0.79 13.13
N HIS A 30 3.08 0.21 12.05
CA HIS A 30 4.29 -0.60 12.11
C HIS A 30 5.54 0.27 11.98
N TYR A 31 6.45 0.15 12.95
CA TYR A 31 7.71 0.88 12.98
C TYR A 31 8.89 -0.05 13.28
N ASP A 32 9.84 -0.08 12.36
CA ASP A 32 11.17 -0.66 12.51
C ASP A 32 12.22 0.39 12.11
N PRO A 33 13.00 0.94 13.06
CA PRO A 33 13.99 1.98 12.76
C PRO A 33 15.11 1.51 11.83
N GLY A 34 15.35 0.19 11.73
CA GLY A 34 16.30 -0.39 10.78
C GLY A 34 15.74 -0.54 9.37
N ASN A 35 14.45 -0.28 9.18
CA ASN A 35 13.72 -0.56 7.96
C ASN A 35 12.74 0.56 7.56
N LEU A 36 13.29 1.74 7.26
CA LEU A 36 12.47 2.91 6.92
C LEU A 36 12.29 3.12 5.42
N ARG A 37 13.27 2.73 4.59
CA ARG A 37 13.28 2.98 3.14
C ARG A 37 14.39 2.22 2.42
N PHE A 38 14.32 2.19 1.09
CA PHE A 38 15.44 1.84 0.22
C PHE A 38 15.66 2.94 -0.83
N GLY A 39 16.71 3.75 -0.65
CA GLY A 39 16.91 4.95 -1.49
C GLY A 39 15.72 5.91 -1.38
N ALA A 40 15.07 6.21 -2.51
CA ALA A 40 13.87 7.03 -2.58
C ALA A 40 12.56 6.27 -2.28
N LEU A 41 12.59 4.93 -2.27
CA LEU A 41 11.40 4.12 -2.01
C LEU A 41 11.11 4.09 -0.51
N ILE A 42 10.05 4.80 -0.11
CA ILE A 42 9.65 4.94 1.30
C ILE A 42 8.50 4.01 1.70
N ALA A 43 7.79 3.42 0.74
CA ALA A 43 6.74 2.44 0.96
C ALA A 43 6.71 1.44 -0.20
N CYS A 44 6.43 0.18 0.11
CA CYS A 44 6.19 -0.87 -0.87
C CYS A 44 5.26 -1.88 -0.23
N ASN A 45 4.00 -1.84 -0.65
CA ASN A 45 2.91 -2.58 -0.07
C ASN A 45 2.36 -3.57 -1.11
N GLU A 46 2.06 -4.77 -0.65
CA GLU A 46 1.18 -5.67 -1.39
C GLU A 46 -0.19 -5.62 -0.72
N GLU A 47 -1.23 -5.36 -1.50
CA GLU A 47 -2.59 -5.20 -1.01
C GLU A 47 -3.50 -6.20 -1.74
N ARG A 48 -4.33 -6.89 -0.96
CA ARG A 48 -5.41 -7.75 -1.45
C ARG A 48 -6.70 -7.18 -0.92
N LEU A 49 -7.57 -6.78 -1.84
CA LEU A 49 -8.85 -6.16 -1.55
C LEU A 49 -9.97 -7.14 -1.92
N ALA A 50 -10.93 -7.30 -1.02
CA ALA A 50 -12.20 -7.95 -1.36
C ALA A 50 -13.00 -7.09 -2.36
N PRO A 51 -13.94 -7.66 -3.13
CA PRO A 51 -14.80 -6.87 -4.01
C PRO A 51 -15.52 -5.74 -3.25
N GLY A 52 -15.35 -4.50 -3.73
CA GLY A 52 -15.92 -3.30 -3.12
C GLY A 52 -15.16 -2.76 -1.91
N ALA A 53 -14.10 -3.43 -1.45
CA ALA A 53 -13.19 -2.88 -0.44
C ALA A 53 -12.29 -1.82 -1.08
N GLY A 54 -11.86 -0.86 -0.27
CA GLY A 54 -11.00 0.24 -0.68
C GLY A 54 -10.58 1.08 0.51
N PHE A 55 -9.94 2.20 0.23
CA PHE A 55 -9.47 3.14 1.25
C PHE A 55 -10.31 4.41 1.20
N ASP A 56 -10.61 4.96 2.38
CA ASP A 56 -11.25 6.27 2.48
C ASP A 56 -10.35 7.35 1.86
N GLU A 57 -10.97 8.44 1.41
CA GLU A 57 -10.23 9.60 0.91
C GLU A 57 -9.27 10.13 1.98
N HIS A 58 -8.01 10.31 1.59
CA HIS A 58 -6.98 10.85 2.49
C HIS A 58 -5.94 11.67 1.71
N PRO A 59 -5.33 12.67 2.36
CA PRO A 59 -4.37 13.54 1.69
C PRO A 59 -2.98 12.88 1.59
N HIS A 60 -2.29 13.16 0.48
CA HIS A 60 -0.86 12.91 0.32
C HIS A 60 -0.12 14.22 0.07
N SER A 61 1.16 14.28 0.44
CA SER A 61 2.05 15.39 0.07
C SER A 61 3.48 14.89 -0.12
N HIS A 62 4.22 15.54 -1.02
CA HIS A 62 5.65 15.29 -1.24
C HIS A 62 5.98 13.82 -1.53
N THR A 63 5.12 13.13 -2.26
CA THR A 63 5.31 11.72 -2.64
C THR A 63 4.69 11.44 -4.01
N GLU A 64 5.31 10.52 -4.74
CA GLU A 64 4.78 9.97 -5.97
C GLU A 64 4.29 8.55 -5.66
N ILE A 65 3.06 8.24 -6.04
CA ILE A 65 2.44 6.93 -5.80
C ILE A 65 2.33 6.19 -7.12
N VAL A 66 2.86 4.96 -7.15
CA VAL A 66 2.74 4.05 -8.28
C VAL A 66 1.96 2.84 -7.83
N THR A 67 0.81 2.62 -8.46
CA THR A 67 -0.01 1.44 -8.26
C THR A 67 0.11 0.50 -9.45
N TRP A 68 0.34 -0.77 -9.18
CA TRP A 68 0.37 -1.82 -10.19
C TRP A 68 -0.69 -2.86 -9.85
N VAL A 69 -1.75 -2.94 -10.65
CA VAL A 69 -2.79 -3.98 -10.49
C VAL A 69 -2.28 -5.29 -11.07
N VAL A 70 -2.18 -6.31 -10.22
CA VAL A 70 -1.72 -7.66 -10.61
C VAL A 70 -2.89 -8.52 -11.11
N GLU A 71 -4.05 -8.40 -10.48
CA GLU A 71 -5.27 -9.12 -10.80
C GLU A 71 -6.49 -8.29 -10.37
N GLY A 72 -7.57 -8.34 -11.15
CA GLY A 72 -8.79 -7.55 -10.90
C GLY A 72 -8.71 -6.15 -11.53
N GLU A 73 -9.45 -5.22 -10.94
CA GLU A 73 -9.52 -3.82 -11.38
C GLU A 73 -9.52 -2.91 -10.14
N LEU A 74 -8.95 -1.71 -10.27
CA LEU A 74 -8.94 -0.71 -9.20
C LEU A 74 -9.41 0.64 -9.72
N THR A 75 -10.40 1.24 -9.06
CA THR A 75 -10.79 2.63 -9.34
C THR A 75 -10.01 3.59 -8.45
N HIS A 76 -9.29 4.52 -9.06
CA HIS A 76 -8.65 5.65 -8.40
C HIS A 76 -9.49 6.92 -8.61
N ARG A 77 -9.74 7.66 -7.53
CA ARG A 77 -10.36 9.00 -7.56
C ARG A 77 -9.49 9.97 -6.78
N ASP A 78 -9.32 11.18 -7.29
CA ASP A 78 -8.50 12.20 -6.64
C ASP A 78 -9.24 13.51 -6.33
N SER A 79 -8.60 14.37 -5.55
CA SER A 79 -9.15 15.66 -5.13
C SER A 79 -9.28 16.69 -6.25
N ALA A 80 -8.67 16.44 -7.43
CA ALA A 80 -8.85 17.28 -8.62
C ALA A 80 -10.05 16.83 -9.47
N GLY A 81 -10.75 15.76 -9.05
CA GLY A 81 -11.92 15.22 -9.73
C GLY A 81 -11.59 14.25 -10.84
N HIS A 82 -10.34 13.75 -10.92
CA HIS A 82 -10.01 12.69 -11.86
C HIS A 82 -10.52 11.34 -11.34
N GLU A 83 -10.99 10.50 -12.26
CA GLU A 83 -11.34 9.11 -12.01
C GLU A 83 -10.65 8.22 -13.06
N THR A 84 -10.04 7.12 -12.63
CA THR A 84 -9.35 6.18 -13.52
C THR A 84 -9.58 4.76 -13.06
N LEU A 85 -9.96 3.89 -13.98
CA LEU A 85 -9.96 2.44 -13.79
C LEU A 85 -8.60 1.90 -14.24
N VAL A 86 -7.91 1.20 -13.35
CA VAL A 86 -6.61 0.57 -13.56
C VAL A 86 -6.78 -0.94 -13.65
#